data_AF-A0A352HP30-F1
#
_entry.id   AF-A0A352HP30-F1
#
_cell.length_a   1.000
_cell.length_b   1.000
_cell.length_c   1.000
_cell.angle_alpha   90.00
_cell.angle_beta   90.00
_cell.angle_gamma   90.00
#
_symmetry.space_group_name_H-M   'P 1'
#
loop_
_entity.id
_entity.type
_entity.pdbx_description
1 polymer ?
#
loop_
_entity_poly.entity_id
_entity_poly.type
_entity_poly.pdbx_seq_one_letter_code
_entity_poly.pdbx_strand_id
1 'polypeptide(L)'
;MKRRLLIFCTLLLSLIGTAAAQSDYYARKAQGYQREAEYYQKKADGYRREAEYYLRKAEGYQREAAYYTRKGDTDRAKTNNRWASDAMDRYKTQMRWASEANDKAAMYLRWAADALKKQ
;
A
#
# COMPACT_ATOMS: atom_id res chain seq x y z
N MET A 1 48.33 -7.19 36.42
CA MET A 1 47.92 -6.71 35.07
C MET A 1 47.11 -7.74 34.28
N LYS A 2 47.55 -9.01 34.18
CA LYS A 2 46.88 -10.07 33.40
C LYS A 2 45.42 -10.38 33.82
N ARG A 3 45.12 -10.36 35.12
CA ARG A 3 43.76 -10.63 35.67
C ARG A 3 42.77 -9.49 35.42
N ARG A 4 43.24 -8.23 35.41
CA ARG A 4 42.43 -7.05 35.02
C ARG A 4 42.21 -7.01 33.51
N LEU A 5 43.22 -7.40 32.72
CA LEU A 5 43.12 -7.53 31.25
C LEU A 5 42.09 -8.61 30.85
N LEU A 6 42.08 -9.76 31.52
CA LEU A 6 41.11 -10.84 31.27
C LEU A 6 39.66 -10.40 31.57
N ILE A 7 39.43 -9.68 32.67
CA ILE A 7 38.10 -9.13 33.01
C ILE A 7 37.64 -8.09 31.98
N PHE A 8 38.55 -7.22 31.52
CA PHE A 8 38.27 -6.25 30.46
C PHE A 8 37.98 -6.94 29.11
N CYS A 9 38.72 -7.98 28.74
CA CYS A 9 38.46 -8.75 27.52
C CYS A 9 37.10 -9.47 27.57
N THR A 10 36.70 -10.04 28.71
CA THR A 10 35.39 -10.68 28.85
C THR A 10 34.23 -9.69 28.79
N LEU A 11 34.39 -8.47 29.33
CA LEU A 11 33.38 -7.41 29.26
C LEU A 11 33.25 -6.82 27.84
N LEU A 12 34.36 -6.74 27.10
CA LEU A 12 34.34 -6.31 25.69
C LEU A 12 33.67 -7.37 24.80
N LEU A 13 33.96 -8.66 24.99
CA LEU A 13 33.34 -9.75 24.24
C LEU A 13 31.82 -9.85 24.48
N SER A 14 31.35 -9.64 25.71
CA SER A 14 29.91 -9.62 26.00
C SER A 14 29.22 -8.39 25.39
N LEU A 15 29.85 -7.20 25.42
CA LEU A 15 29.33 -5.99 24.77
C LEU A 15 29.20 -6.17 23.24
N ILE A 16 30.22 -6.74 22.60
CA ILE A 16 30.25 -6.98 21.14
C ILE A 16 29.17 -8.00 20.74
N GLY A 17 28.99 -9.08 21.53
CA GLY A 17 27.95 -10.07 21.30
C GLY A 17 26.52 -9.49 21.39
N THR A 18 26.27 -8.59 22.36
CA THR A 18 24.98 -7.90 22.49
C THR A 18 24.71 -6.92 21.35
N ALA A 19 25.73 -6.20 20.88
CA ALA A 19 25.59 -5.25 19.77
C ALA A 19 25.31 -5.97 18.44
N ALA A 20 25.98 -7.09 18.16
CA ALA A 20 25.74 -7.89 16.97
C ALA A 20 24.31 -8.47 16.94
N ALA A 21 23.83 -9.01 18.06
CA ALA A 21 22.46 -9.54 18.17
C ALA A 21 21.38 -8.44 18.04
N GLN A 22 21.63 -7.26 18.60
CA GLN A 22 20.76 -6.09 18.48
C GLN A 22 20.68 -5.59 17.03
N SER A 23 21.82 -5.61 16.31
CA SER A 23 21.87 -5.23 14.90
C SER A 23 21.09 -6.19 14.00
N ASP A 24 21.16 -7.52 14.24
CA ASP A 24 20.39 -8.53 13.50
C ASP A 24 18.88 -8.40 13.78
N TYR A 25 18.50 -8.09 15.02
CA TYR A 25 17.10 -7.86 15.39
C TYR A 25 16.46 -6.71 14.59
N TYR A 26 17.11 -5.55 14.56
CA TYR A 26 16.56 -4.38 13.85
C TYR A 26 16.56 -4.56 12.33
N ALA A 27 17.57 -5.23 11.77
CA ALA A 27 17.61 -5.59 10.36
C ALA A 27 16.43 -6.51 9.97
N ARG A 28 16.16 -7.57 10.74
CA ARG A 28 15.00 -8.45 10.50
C ARG A 28 13.67 -7.73 10.63
N LYS A 29 13.57 -6.81 11.58
CA LYS A 29 12.37 -5.99 11.79
C LYS A 29 12.12 -5.06 10.60
N ALA A 30 13.16 -4.41 10.10
CA ALA A 30 13.08 -3.58 8.90
C ALA A 30 12.63 -4.38 7.67
N GLN A 31 13.18 -5.58 7.45
CA GLN A 31 12.75 -6.48 6.38
C GLN A 31 11.28 -6.89 6.52
N GLY A 32 10.81 -7.13 7.75
CA GLY A 32 9.39 -7.39 8.01
C GLY A 32 8.50 -6.25 7.55
N TYR A 33 8.84 -5.02 7.91
CA TYR A 33 8.11 -3.84 7.48
C TYR A 33 8.18 -3.61 5.96
N GLN A 34 9.31 -3.88 5.31
CA GLN A 34 9.41 -3.82 3.85
C GLN A 34 8.43 -4.78 3.17
N ARG A 35 8.31 -6.02 3.64
CA ARG A 35 7.34 -7.00 3.11
C ARG A 35 5.88 -6.53 3.27
N GLU A 36 5.55 -5.94 4.43
CA GLU A 36 4.23 -5.35 4.64
C GLU A 36 3.97 -4.18 3.67
N ALA A 37 4.96 -3.31 3.46
CA ALA A 37 4.84 -2.22 2.49
C ALA A 37 4.57 -2.75 1.07
N GLU A 38 5.32 -3.75 0.61
CA GLU A 38 5.11 -4.39 -0.69
C GLU A 38 3.71 -5.01 -0.81
N TYR A 39 3.21 -5.65 0.24
CA TYR A 39 1.86 -6.20 0.28
C TYR A 39 0.80 -5.12 0.06
N TYR A 40 0.89 -4.00 0.78
CA TYR A 40 -0.05 -2.90 0.62
C TYR A 40 0.10 -2.19 -0.72
N GLN A 41 1.31 -2.10 -1.28
CA GLN A 41 1.51 -1.58 -2.64
C GLN A 41 0.77 -2.43 -3.68
N LYS A 42 0.89 -3.77 -3.59
CA LYS A 42 0.15 -4.69 -4.47
C LYS A 42 -1.37 -4.55 -4.33
N LYS A 43 -1.87 -4.31 -3.11
CA LYS A 43 -3.29 -4.00 -2.89
C LYS A 43 -3.70 -2.70 -3.58
N ALA A 44 -2.91 -1.65 -3.44
CA ALA A 44 -3.19 -0.37 -4.09
C ALA A 44 -3.27 -0.53 -5.61
N ASP A 45 -2.36 -1.31 -6.21
CA ASP A 45 -2.39 -1.60 -7.64
C ASP A 45 -3.59 -2.45 -8.07
N GLY A 46 -4.04 -3.37 -7.20
CA GLY A 46 -5.32 -4.06 -7.37
C GLY A 46 -6.45 -3.05 -7.51
N TYR A 47 -6.67 -2.25 -6.46
CA TYR A 47 -7.74 -1.27 -6.43
C TYR A 47 -7.71 -0.31 -7.63
N ARG A 48 -6.52 0.12 -8.10
CA ARG A 48 -6.39 0.91 -9.33
C ARG A 48 -6.92 0.18 -10.57
N ARG A 49 -6.57 -1.10 -10.76
CA ARG A 49 -7.09 -1.91 -11.89
C ARG A 49 -8.60 -2.05 -11.82
N GLU A 50 -9.16 -2.27 -10.62
CA GLU A 50 -10.61 -2.32 -10.48
C GLU A 50 -11.27 -0.95 -10.71
N ALA A 51 -10.60 0.16 -10.33
CA ALA A 51 -11.06 1.50 -10.65
C ALA A 51 -11.14 1.68 -12.18
N GLU A 52 -10.08 1.36 -12.92
CA GLU A 52 -10.06 1.42 -14.39
C GLU A 52 -11.15 0.58 -15.05
N TYR A 53 -11.49 -0.58 -14.48
CA TYR A 53 -12.63 -1.37 -14.92
C TYR A 53 -13.96 -0.58 -14.79
N TYR A 54 -14.20 0.04 -13.63
CA TYR A 54 -15.42 0.81 -13.42
C TYR A 54 -15.48 2.09 -14.25
N LEU A 55 -14.33 2.75 -14.47
CA LEU A 55 -14.23 3.89 -15.38
C LEU A 55 -14.68 3.51 -16.80
N ARG A 56 -14.15 2.40 -17.34
CA ARG A 56 -14.56 1.89 -18.66
C ARG A 56 -16.06 1.54 -18.73
N LYS A 57 -16.63 1.00 -17.66
CA LYS A 57 -18.08 0.78 -17.57
C LYS A 57 -18.87 2.08 -17.62
N ALA A 58 -18.46 3.08 -16.84
CA ALA A 58 -19.11 4.38 -16.83
C ALA A 58 -19.11 5.03 -18.23
N GLU A 59 -17.98 4.99 -18.92
CA GLU A 59 -17.86 5.46 -20.30
C GLU A 59 -18.76 4.68 -21.26
N GLY A 60 -18.86 3.36 -21.10
CA GLY A 60 -19.78 2.51 -21.87
C GLY A 60 -21.24 2.94 -21.71
N TYR A 61 -21.68 3.11 -20.47
CA TYR A 61 -23.03 3.58 -20.18
C TYR A 61 -23.28 5.01 -20.68
N GLN A 62 -22.29 5.91 -20.61
CA GLN A 62 -22.40 7.25 -21.20
C GLN A 62 -22.62 7.19 -22.72
N ARG A 63 -21.90 6.30 -23.44
CA ARG A 63 -22.10 6.10 -24.88
C ARG A 63 -23.51 5.58 -25.21
N GLU A 64 -24.00 4.62 -24.44
CA GLU A 64 -25.37 4.10 -24.56
C GLU A 64 -26.42 5.18 -24.27
N ALA A 65 -26.22 5.97 -23.21
CA ALA A 65 -27.12 7.08 -22.88
C ALA A 65 -27.21 8.07 -24.06
N ALA A 66 -26.07 8.47 -24.61
CA ALA A 66 -26.02 9.36 -25.78
C ALA A 66 -26.68 8.73 -27.02
N TYR A 67 -26.54 7.42 -27.22
CA TYR A 67 -27.21 6.69 -28.30
C TYR A 67 -28.74 6.76 -28.16
N TYR A 68 -29.27 6.44 -26.98
CA TYR A 68 -30.72 6.46 -26.75
C TYR A 68 -31.31 7.87 -26.77
N THR A 69 -30.56 8.88 -26.29
CA THR A 69 -30.94 10.29 -26.45
C THR A 69 -31.14 10.65 -27.93
N ARG A 70 -30.22 10.25 -28.82
CA ARG A 70 -30.36 10.50 -30.27
C ARG A 70 -31.53 9.76 -30.91
N LYS A 71 -31.97 8.64 -30.32
CA LYS A 71 -33.13 7.87 -30.77
C LYS A 71 -34.45 8.36 -30.19
N GLY A 72 -34.44 9.36 -29.30
CA GLY A 72 -35.62 9.86 -28.60
C GLY A 72 -36.08 8.98 -27.43
N ASP A 73 -35.36 7.91 -27.10
CA ASP A 73 -35.67 7.03 -25.97
C ASP A 73 -35.07 7.62 -24.68
N THR A 74 -35.78 8.57 -24.10
CA THR A 74 -35.30 9.31 -22.92
C THR A 74 -35.24 8.46 -21.66
N ASP A 75 -36.06 7.41 -21.53
CA ASP A 75 -36.10 6.55 -20.35
C ASP A 75 -34.89 5.61 -20.32
N ARG A 76 -34.52 5.03 -21.47
CA ARG A 76 -33.26 4.28 -21.58
C ARG A 76 -32.04 5.17 -21.42
N ALA A 77 -32.09 6.39 -21.95
CA ALA A 77 -31.00 7.35 -21.75
C ALA A 77 -30.78 7.68 -20.27
N LYS A 78 -31.86 7.96 -19.52
CA LYS A 78 -31.80 8.20 -18.06
C LYS A 78 -31.26 6.99 -17.31
N THR A 79 -31.70 5.79 -17.68
CA THR A 79 -31.26 4.55 -17.03
C THR A 79 -29.76 4.33 -17.20
N ASN A 80 -29.26 4.48 -18.44
CA ASN A 80 -27.82 4.39 -18.70
C ASN A 80 -27.02 5.48 -17.98
N ASN A 81 -27.54 6.71 -17.90
CA ASN A 81 -26.90 7.77 -17.11
C ASN A 81 -26.78 7.42 -15.61
N ARG A 82 -27.80 6.77 -15.02
CA ARG A 82 -27.71 6.28 -13.63
C ARG A 82 -26.63 5.22 -13.48
N TRP A 83 -26.58 4.23 -14.36
CA TRP A 83 -25.54 3.20 -14.34
C TRP A 83 -24.14 3.77 -14.54
N ALA A 84 -23.99 4.81 -15.35
CA ALA A 84 -22.74 5.54 -15.48
C ALA A 84 -22.32 6.19 -14.15
N SER A 85 -23.26 6.85 -13.46
CA SER A 85 -23.01 7.44 -12.14
C SER A 85 -22.63 6.38 -11.10
N ASP A 86 -23.37 5.28 -11.04
CA ASP A 86 -23.09 4.18 -10.11
C ASP A 86 -21.70 3.58 -10.35
N ALA A 87 -21.31 3.43 -11.61
CA ALA A 87 -19.97 2.97 -11.97
C ALA A 87 -18.90 3.99 -11.56
N MET A 88 -19.15 5.29 -11.71
CA MET A 88 -18.23 6.33 -11.24
C MET A 88 -18.07 6.36 -9.73
N ASP A 89 -19.12 6.09 -8.96
CA ASP A 89 -19.03 6.04 -7.50
C ASP A 89 -18.23 4.81 -7.03
N ARG A 90 -18.34 3.69 -7.74
CA ARG A 90 -17.46 2.54 -7.53
C ARG A 90 -16.02 2.84 -7.90
N TYR A 91 -15.77 3.53 -9.02
CA TYR A 91 -14.43 4.01 -9.38
C TYR A 91 -13.81 4.86 -8.26
N LYS A 92 -14.55 5.85 -7.74
CA LYS A 92 -14.06 6.71 -6.64
C LYS A 92 -13.76 5.90 -5.38
N THR A 93 -14.61 4.93 -5.06
CA THR A 93 -14.42 4.04 -3.91
C THR A 93 -13.13 3.23 -4.05
N GLN A 94 -12.88 2.66 -5.23
CA GLN A 94 -11.65 1.92 -5.51
C GLN A 94 -10.42 2.82 -5.44
N MET A 95 -10.48 4.03 -6.01
CA MET A 95 -9.37 4.99 -5.92
C MET A 95 -9.08 5.40 -4.48
N ARG A 96 -10.11 5.56 -3.63
CA ARG A 96 -9.92 5.81 -2.20
C ARG A 96 -9.19 4.66 -1.51
N TRP A 97 -9.62 3.42 -1.72
CA TRP A 97 -8.93 2.25 -1.15
C TRP A 97 -7.50 2.10 -1.67
N ALA A 98 -7.25 2.45 -2.94
CA ALA A 98 -5.90 2.52 -3.48
C ALA A 98 -5.04 3.53 -2.72
N SER A 99 -5.57 4.73 -2.45
CA SER A 99 -4.88 5.76 -1.65
C SER A 99 -4.58 5.26 -0.24
N GLU A 100 -5.58 4.74 0.47
CA GLU A 100 -5.44 4.22 1.83
C GLU A 100 -4.40 3.09 1.91
N ALA A 101 -4.33 2.23 0.89
CA ALA A 101 -3.32 1.19 0.78
C ALA A 101 -1.91 1.78 0.56
N ASN A 102 -1.74 2.79 -0.30
CA ASN A 102 -0.44 3.46 -0.45
C ASN A 102 0.00 4.14 0.85
N ASP A 103 -0.92 4.77 1.59
CA ASP A 103 -0.62 5.41 2.87
C ASP A 103 -0.09 4.39 3.89
N LYS A 104 -0.70 3.19 3.94
CA LYS A 104 -0.21 2.08 4.75
C LYS A 104 1.17 1.61 4.28
N ALA A 105 1.39 1.47 2.98
CA ALA A 105 2.70 1.08 2.45
C ALA A 105 3.79 2.10 2.85
N ALA A 106 3.51 3.40 2.70
CA ALA A 106 4.41 4.47 3.09
C ALA A 106 4.69 4.47 4.61
N MET A 107 3.66 4.21 5.43
CA MET A 107 3.83 4.06 6.88
C MET A 107 4.77 2.90 7.22
N TYR A 108 4.61 1.73 6.59
CA TYR A 108 5.51 0.60 6.81
C TYR A 108 6.93 0.89 6.34
N LEU A 109 7.12 1.58 5.21
CA LEU A 109 8.46 2.00 4.77
C LEU A 109 9.13 2.95 5.77
N ARG A 110 8.36 3.86 6.40
CA ARG A 110 8.88 4.72 7.48
C ARG A 110 9.33 3.89 8.67
N TRP A 111 8.52 2.92 9.10
CA TRP A 111 8.90 2.02 10.20
C TRP A 111 10.12 1.15 9.86
N ALA A 112 10.26 0.72 8.61
CA ALA A 112 11.46 0.03 8.14
C ALA A 112 12.70 0.92 8.27
N ALA A 113 12.63 2.16 7.79
CA ALA A 113 13.71 3.12 7.89
C ALA A 113 14.07 3.44 9.36
N ASP A 114 13.08 3.59 10.23
CA ASP A 114 13.31 3.87 11.65
C ASP A 114 13.87 2.67 12.42
N ALA A 115 13.56 1.43 11.99
CA ALA A 115 14.22 0.25 12.50
C ALA A 115 15.71 0.23 12.11
N LEU A 116 16.04 0.53 10.85
CA LEU A 116 17.43 0.59 10.38
C LEU A 116 18.24 1.70 11.06
N LYS A 117 17.63 2.82 11.45
CA LYS A 117 18.31 3.87 12.25
C LYS A 117 18.66 3.45 13.67
N LYS A 118 18.04 2.38 14.18
CA LYS A 118 18.30 1.83 15.53
C LYS A 118 19.27 0.66 15.52
N GLN A 119 19.74 0.26 14.33
CA GLN A 119 20.82 -0.69 14.11
C GLN A 119 22.17 -0.04 14.46
#